data_AF-A0A3M1N0B7-F1
#
_entry.id   AF-A0A3M1N0B7-F1
#
_cell.length_a   1.000
_cell.length_b   1.000
_cell.length_c   1.000
_cell.angle_alpha   90.00
_cell.angle_beta   90.00
_cell.angle_gamma   90.00
#
_symmetry.space_group_name_H-M   'P 1'
#
loop_
_entity.id
_entity.type
_entity.pdbx_description
1 polymer ?
#
loop_
_entity_poly.entity_id
_entity_poly.type
_entity_poly.pdbx_seq_one_letter_code
_entity_poly.pdbx_strand_id
1 'polypeptide(L)' 'MVAVAAVKASFFHRPVWEVAQDLLGKVLLTRLEEGETAVRLTEVEAYAGVHDRA' A
#
# COMPACT_ATOMS: atom_id res chain seq x y z
N MET A 1 0.01 -9.64 -19.70
CA MET A 1 -0.02 -8.96 -18.38
C MET A 1 -1.16 -7.95 -18.39
N VAL A 2 -2.02 -7.96 -17.38
CA VAL A 2 -3.03 -6.90 -17.23
C VAL A 2 -2.30 -5.65 -16.77
N ALA A 3 -2.43 -4.55 -17.51
CA ALA A 3 -1.87 -3.27 -17.10
C ALA A 3 -2.63 -2.78 -15.85
N VAL A 4 -1.98 -2.82 -14.69
CA VAL A 4 -2.52 -2.26 -13.44
C VAL A 4 -1.99 -0.84 -13.31
N ALA A 5 -2.88 0.14 -13.19
CA ALA A 5 -2.49 1.52 -12.95
C ALA A 5 -1.87 1.64 -11.55
N ALA A 6 -0.68 2.23 -11.49
CA ALA A 6 -0.05 2.54 -10.21
C ALA A 6 -0.95 3.48 -9.38
N VAL A 7 -0.97 3.24 -8.08
CA VAL A 7 -1.65 4.12 -7.13
C VAL A 7 -1.01 5.52 -7.18
N LYS A 8 -1.83 6.55 -7.36
CA LYS A 8 -1.35 7.94 -7.47
C LYS A 8 -0.82 8.44 -6.12
N ALA A 9 0.13 9.38 -6.14
CA ALA A 9 0.68 10.01 -4.93
C ALA A 9 -0.42 10.57 -3.99
N SER A 10 -1.48 11.16 -4.57
CA SER A 10 -2.62 11.70 -3.82
C SER A 10 -3.34 10.68 -2.93
N PHE A 11 -3.22 9.38 -3.23
CA PHE A 11 -3.74 8.31 -2.37
C PHE A 11 -3.04 8.29 -1.00
N PHE A 12 -1.74 8.57 -0.96
CA PHE A 12 -0.93 8.52 0.26
C PHE A 12 -1.00 9.82 1.06
N HIS A 13 -1.42 10.93 0.45
CA HIS A 13 -1.64 12.21 1.10
C HIS A 13 -3.02 12.31 1.77
N ARG A 14 -3.39 11.29 2.56
CA ARG A 14 -4.67 11.18 3.26
C ARG A 14 -4.42 10.75 4.72
N PRO A 15 -5.41 10.86 5.62
CA PRO A 15 -5.25 10.37 6.98
C PRO A 15 -4.83 8.90 7.04
N VAL A 16 -3.94 8.55 7.98
CA VAL A 16 -3.28 7.23 8.01
C VAL A 16 -4.26 6.06 8.14
N TRP A 17 -5.36 6.24 8.86
CA TRP A 17 -6.41 5.22 9.01
C TRP A 17 -7.17 4.95 7.70
N GLU A 18 -7.41 5.98 6.88
CA GLU A 18 -8.03 5.81 5.56
C GLU A 18 -7.08 5.12 4.59
N VAL A 19 -5.80 5.50 4.62
CA VAL A 19 -4.77 4.88 3.79
C VAL A 19 -4.63 3.40 4.13
N ALA A 20 -4.54 3.05 5.41
CA ALA A 20 -4.44 1.67 5.85
C ALA A 20 -5.66 0.85 5.40
N GLN A 21 -6.88 1.28 5.70
CA GLN A 21 -8.10 0.57 5.30
C GLN A 21 -8.16 0.35 3.77
N ASP A 22 -7.86 1.39 2.99
CA ASP A 22 -7.91 1.31 1.53
C ASP A 22 -6.76 0.50 0.90
N LEU A 23 -5.67 0.25 1.64
CA LEU A 23 -4.56 -0.60 1.18
C LEU A 23 -4.94 -2.08 1.17
N LEU A 24 -5.90 -2.51 1.98
CA LEU A 24 -6.36 -3.91 1.98
C LEU A 24 -6.87 -4.30 0.59
N GLY A 25 -6.40 -5.45 0.11
CA GLY A 25 -6.72 -5.97 -1.22
C GLY A 25 -5.94 -5.33 -2.37
N LYS A 26 -5.16 -4.27 -2.15
CA LYS A 26 -4.23 -3.76 -3.18
C LYS A 26 -3.08 -4.73 -3.41
N VAL A 27 -2.40 -4.56 -4.54
CA VAL A 27 -1.25 -5.38 -4.94
C VAL A 27 0.03 -4.56 -4.80
N LEU A 28 0.98 -5.07 -4.04
CA LEU A 28 2.37 -4.60 -4.04
C LEU A 28 3.12 -5.34 -5.15
N LEU A 29 3.73 -4.58 -6.05
CA LEU A 29 4.52 -5.08 -7.16
C LEU A 29 5.99 -4.73 -6.94
N THR A 30 6.85 -5.73 -6.95
CA THR A 30 8.31 -5.57 -6.91
C THR A 30 8.89 -5.99 -8.25
N ARG A 31 9.72 -5.14 -8.86
CA ARG A 31 10.44 -5.44 -10.10
C ARG A 31 11.93 -5.56 -9.80
N LEU A 32 12.53 -6.67 -10.18
CA LEU A 32 13.95 -6.96 -10.11
C LEU A 32 14.45 -7.32 -11.52
N GLU A 33 15.77 -7.44 -11.69
CA GLU A 33 16.35 -7.82 -12.99
C GLU A 33 15.90 -9.23 -13.41
N GLU A 34 15.68 -10.12 -12.45
CA GLU A 34 15.25 -11.51 -12.67
C GLU A 34 13.75 -11.64 -12.95
N GLY A 35 12.94 -10.61 -12.70
CA GLY A 35 11.50 -10.63 -12.96
C GLY A 35 10.64 -9.78 -12.02
N GLU A 36 9.32 -10.00 -12.08
CA GLU A 36 8.33 -9.30 -11.26
C GLU A 36 7.68 -10.25 -10.23
N THR A 37 7.50 -9.75 -9.00
CA THR A 37 6.74 -10.43 -7.94
C THR A 37 5.56 -9.56 -7.52
N ALA A 38 4.38 -10.16 -7.39
CA ALA A 38 3.16 -9.47 -6.99
C ALA A 38 2.55 -10.17 -5.77
N VAL A 39 2.19 -9.38 -4.75
CA VAL A 39 1.50 -9.87 -3.55
C VAL A 39 0.27 -9.01 -3.27
N ARG A 40 -0.83 -9.65 -2.87
CA ARG A 40 -2.02 -8.94 -2.39
C ARG A 40 -1.86 -8.64 -0.91
N LEU A 41 -2.05 -7.38 -0.52
CA LEU A 41 -2.04 -6.96 0.87
C LEU A 41 -3.27 -7.52 1.58
N THR A 42 -3.06 -8.34 2.61
CA THR A 42 -4.11 -8.95 3.44
C THR A 42 -4.18 -8.36 4.83
N GLU A 43 -3.14 -7.66 5.25
CA GLU A 43 -2.99 -7.08 6.58
C GLU A 43 -2.21 -5.76 6.47
N VAL A 44 -2.57 -4.80 7.32
CA VAL A 44 -2.03 -3.44 7.38
C VAL A 44 -2.21 -2.88 8.78
N GLU A 45 -1.30 -2.00 9.19
CA GLU A 45 -1.38 -1.26 10.46
C GLU A 45 -1.25 0.24 10.18
N ALA A 46 -1.99 1.04 10.95
CA ALA A 46 -1.94 2.49 10.90
C ALA A 46 -1.25 3.00 12.16
N TYR A 47 -0.21 3.83 11.99
CA TYR A 47 0.49 4.48 13.10
C TYR A 47 0.26 5.99 13.04
N ALA A 48 -0.37 6.55 14.07
CA ALA A 48 -0.77 7.97 14.13
C ALA A 48 0.36 8.93 14.60
N GLY A 49 1.61 8.56 14.33
CA GLY A 49 2.79 9.37 14.66
C GLY A 49 2.94 9.63 16.15
N VAL A 50 3.24 10.87 16.53
CA VAL A 50 3.63 11.25 17.91
C VAL A 50 2.55 11.03 18.98
N HIS A 51 1.29 10.85 18.59
CA HIS A 51 0.19 10.56 19.52
C HIS A 51 -0.04 9.06 19.69
N ASP A 52 0.53 8.26 18.80
CA ASP A 52 0.53 6.82 18.88
C ASP A 52 1.61 6.34 19.85
N ARG A 53 1.26 5.36 20.68
CA ARG A 53 2.15 4.83 21.74
C ARG A 53 2.50 3.36 21.52
N ALA A 54 2.01 2.77 20.42
CA ALA A 54 2.30 1.40 20.04
C ALA A 54 3.82 1.16 19.87
#